data_AF-N1PM32-F1
#
_entry.id   AF-N1PM32-F1
#
_cell.length_a   1.000
_cell.length_b   1.000
_cell.length_c   1.000
_cell.angle_alpha   90.00
_cell.angle_beta   90.00
_cell.angle_gamma   90.00
#
_symmetry.space_group_name_H-M   'P 1'
#
loop_
_entity.id
_entity.type
_entity.pdbx_description
1 polymer ?
#
loop_
_entity_poly.entity_id
_entity_poly.type
_entity_poly.pdbx_seq_one_letter_code
_entity_poly.pdbx_strand_id
1 'polypeptide(L)' 'EQKWQCEHCPKAFTRREHYKRHLLLHSGTRPFACPGCPKTFYRKDMLQRHLPSH' A
#
# COMPACT_ATOMS: atom_id res chain seq x y z
N GLU A 1 16.16 -4.40 -15.73
CA GLU A 1 14.92 -5.16 -16.02
C GLU A 1 13.86 -4.90 -14.95
N GLN A 2 12.70 -4.36 -15.31
CA GLN A 2 11.52 -4.35 -14.45
C GLN A 2 10.78 -5.67 -14.65
N LYS A 3 10.73 -6.53 -13.62
CA LYS A 3 10.15 -7.87 -13.72
C LYS A 3 8.67 -7.93 -13.36
N TRP A 4 8.13 -6.90 -12.71
CA TRP A 4 6.78 -6.94 -12.13
C TRP A 4 5.92 -5.83 -12.71
N GLN A 5 5.21 -6.14 -13.78
CA GLN A 5 4.36 -5.21 -14.50
C GLN A 5 2.92 -5.30 -13.97
N CYS A 6 2.28 -4.16 -13.76
CA CYS A 6 0.89 -4.13 -13.32
C CYS A 6 -0.04 -4.41 -14.49
N GLU A 7 -1.03 -5.27 -14.28
CA GLU A 7 -2.04 -5.61 -15.28
C GLU A 7 -3.16 -4.55 -15.35
N HIS A 8 -3.26 -3.70 -14.34
CA HIS A 8 -4.35 -2.73 -14.20
C HIS A 8 -3.91 -1.31 -14.57
N CYS A 9 -2.60 -1.06 -14.75
CA CYS A 9 -2.04 0.24 -15.14
C CYS A 9 -0.63 0.07 -15.74
N PRO A 10 -0.09 1.05 -16.48
CA PRO A 10 1.22 0.94 -17.14
C PRO A 10 2.43 0.99 -16.19
N LYS A 11 2.23 0.82 -14.87
CA LYS A 11 3.32 0.85 -13.89
C LYS A 11 4.04 -0.49 -13.86
N ALA A 12 5.37 -0.41 -13.81
CA ALA A 12 6.24 -1.57 -13.64
C ALA A 12 7.19 -1.35 -12.47
N PHE A 13 7.52 -2.44 -11.78
CA PHE A 13 8.34 -2.43 -10.58
C PHE A 13 9.50 -3.41 -10.76
N THR A 14 10.67 -3.01 -10.24
CA THR A 14 11.85 -3.87 -10.19
C THR A 14 11.79 -4.86 -9.02
N ARG A 15 11.11 -4.48 -7.93
CA ARG A 15 10.99 -5.29 -6.71
C ARG A 15 9.59 -5.86 -6.53
N ARG A 16 9.52 -7.13 -6.13
CA ARG A 16 8.25 -7.85 -5.91
C ARG A 16 7.45 -7.24 -4.77
N GLU A 17 8.08 -6.79 -3.67
CA GLU A 17 7.33 -6.18 -2.57
C GLU A 17 6.66 -4.87 -2.96
N HIS A 18 7.28 -4.09 -3.85
CA HIS A 18 6.69 -2.85 -4.37
C HIS A 18 5.50 -3.14 -5.28
N TYR A 19 5.62 -4.15 -6.14
CA TYR A 19 4.52 -4.62 -6.98
C TYR A 19 3.32 -5.12 -6.14
N LYS A 20 3.54 -6.04 -5.20
CA LYS A 20 2.48 -6.56 -4.33
C LYS A 20 1.77 -5.45 -3.56
N ARG A 21 2.54 -4.50 -3.00
CA ARG A 21 1.98 -3.33 -2.31
C ARG A 21 1.17 -2.44 -3.25
N HIS A 22 1.62 -2.27 -4.49
CA HIS A 22 0.89 -1.50 -5.48
C HIS A 22 -0.45 -2.15 -5.83
N LEU A 23 -0.53 -3.48 -5.92
CA LEU A 23 -1.80 -4.18 -6.15
C LEU A 23 -2.85 -3.91 -5.06
N LEU A 24 -2.43 -3.68 -3.81
CA LEU A 24 -3.36 -3.30 -2.74
C LEU A 24 -4.15 -2.02 -3.05
N LEU A 25 -3.56 -1.11 -3.84
CA LEU A 25 -4.24 0.12 -4.29
C LEU A 25 -5.37 -0.20 -5.27
N HIS A 26 -5.16 -1.17 -6.16
CA HIS A 26 -6.18 -1.62 -7.11
C HIS A 26 -7.29 -2.43 -6.45
N SER A 27 -6.95 -3.31 -5.49
CA SER A 27 -7.94 -4.08 -4.75
C SER A 27 -8.70 -3.26 -3.70
N GLY A 28 -8.31 -2.01 -3.44
CA GLY A 28 -8.88 -1.17 -2.38
C GLY A 28 -8.58 -1.66 -0.95
N THR A 29 -7.86 -2.77 -0.81
CA THR A 29 -7.53 -3.39 0.48
C THR A 29 -6.52 -2.53 1.24
N ARG A 30 -6.92 -2.06 2.43
CA ARG A 30 -6.05 -1.30 3.33
C ARG A 30 -5.85 -2.10 4.62
N PRO A 31 -4.84 -2.99 4.67
CA PRO A 31 -4.69 -3.94 5.77
C PRO A 31 -4.30 -3.29 7.11
N PHE A 32 -3.89 -2.02 7.11
CA PHE A 32 -3.46 -1.33 8.33
C PHE A 32 -4.54 -0.36 8.78
N ALA A 33 -5.36 -0.77 9.75
CA ALA A 33 -6.36 0.11 10.37
C ALA A 33 -5.77 0.86 11.56
N CYS A 34 -6.20 2.11 11.75
CA CYS A 34 -5.93 2.84 12.98
C CYS A 34 -6.84 2.33 14.11
N PRO A 35 -6.32 2.04 15.32
CA PRO A 35 -7.16 1.61 16.43
C PRO A 35 -8.03 2.74 17.01
N GLY A 36 -7.67 4.01 16.80
CA GLY A 36 -8.35 5.17 17.38
C GLY A 36 -9.32 5.91 16.45
N CYS A 37 -9.41 5.51 15.18
CA CYS A 37 -10.31 6.16 14.21
C CYS A 37 -10.57 5.25 12.99
N PRO A 38 -11.58 5.55 12.14
CA PRO A 38 -11.90 4.72 10.97
C PRO A 38 -10.89 4.83 9.81
N LYS A 39 -9.75 5.51 10.00
CA LYS A 39 -8.73 5.63 8.95
C LYS A 39 -7.97 4.32 8.75
N THR A 40 -7.81 3.94 7.49
CA THR A 40 -7.07 2.76 7.06
C THR A 40 -5.98 3.14 6.07
N PHE A 41 -4.88 2.39 6.07
CA PHE A 41 -3.66 2.67 5.32
C PHE A 41 -3.21 1.43 4.54
N TYR A 42 -2.58 1.68 3.38
CA TYR A 42 -1.96 0.62 2.55
C TYR A 42 -0.59 0.19 3.07
N ARG A 43 -0.02 0.93 4.04
CA ARG A 43 1.35 0.77 4.51
C ARG A 43 1.44 0.94 6.02
N LYS A 44 2.25 0.09 6.67
CA LYS A 44 2.53 0.18 8.11
C LYS A 44 3.19 1.51 8.48
N ASP A 45 4.16 1.97 7.69
CA ASP A 45 4.83 3.26 7.95
C ASP A 45 3.88 4.46 7.88
N MET A 46 2.86 4.41 7.01
CA MET A 46 1.83 5.44 6.94
C MET A 46 0.96 5.45 8.18
N LEU A 47 0.56 4.27 8.68
CA LEU A 47 -0.14 4.14 9.96
C LEU A 47 0.74 4.64 11.11
N GLN A 48 2.01 4.23 11.18
CA GLN A 48 2.93 4.65 12.25
C GLN A 48 3.16 6.16 12.29
N ARG A 49 3.22 6.82 11.13
CA ARG A 49 3.28 8.28 11.06
C ARG A 49 1.96 8.96 11.40
N HIS A 50 0.84 8.27 11.21
CA HIS A 50 -0.49 8.77 11.58
C HIS A 50 -0.78 8.65 13.07
N LEU A 51 -0.30 7.59 13.74
CA LEU A 51 -0.58 7.37 15.17
C LEU A 51 -0.26 8.59 16.07
N PRO A 52 0.85 9.33 15.88
CA PRO A 52 1.14 10.55 16.64
C PRO A 52 0.29 11.77 16.28
N SER A 53 -0.47 11.73 15.17
CA SER A 53 -1.36 12.82 14.76
C SER A 53 -2.75 12.72 15.42
N HIS A 54 -2.93 11.75 16.31
CA HIS A 54 -4.08 11.68 17.21
C HIS A 54 -3.81 12.56 18.42
#